data_AF-A0A382CUD8-F1
#
_entry.id   AF-A0A382CUD8-F1
#
_cell.length_a   1.000
_cell.length_b   1.000
_cell.length_c   1.000
_cell.angle_alpha   90.00
_cell.angle_beta   90.00
_cell.angle_gamma   90.00
#
_symmetry.space_group_name_H-M   'P 1'
#
loop_
_entity.id
_entity.type
_entity.pdbx_description
1 polymer ?
#
loop_
_entity_poly.entity_id
_entity_poly.type
_entity_poly.pdbx_seq_one_letter_code
_entity_poly.pdbx_strand_id
1 'polypeptide(L)'
;MATIDWLTGIYLTTNQVLKYPDYVERLRDEIGLNTVVMDFSGELPKAVLAKSPYGDRVPTEGELGELVLRHFDGRPVDPREYDRAQALCGPGVSATGDDEVFRQAVGQLKDAGLKVWTHGGGWTIRRLMFCPSRVDVREWMEAVCVHWATQYGLDALDITHFRYPMGSFPLGLFGCTCSSCRASAGEMGYDMDAMVADLRSARKGLQNLDGTRLSEVMELGIDFFDVIHALGLRSGILDWVRFRCDLVVRNLSRFKAAVHKAAPATAFGTDT
;
A
#
# COMPACT_ATOMS: atom_id res chain seq x y z
N MET A 1 -25.78 21.68 3.54
CA MET A 1 -24.50 21.02 3.89
C MET A 1 -24.74 19.54 3.85
N ALA A 2 -23.97 18.77 3.08
CA ALA A 2 -24.01 17.31 3.21
C ALA A 2 -23.59 16.97 4.64
N THR A 3 -24.44 16.28 5.39
CA THR A 3 -24.12 15.79 6.73
C THR A 3 -22.89 14.89 6.63
N ILE A 4 -21.83 15.23 7.38
CA ILE A 4 -20.61 14.43 7.42
C ILE A 4 -20.92 13.17 8.23
N ASP A 5 -21.17 12.08 7.53
CA ASP A 5 -21.80 10.87 8.04
C ASP A 5 -20.78 9.78 8.42
N TRP A 6 -19.58 10.18 8.84
CA TRP A 6 -18.42 9.30 9.11
C TRP A 6 -17.50 9.83 10.23
N LEU A 7 -17.99 10.74 11.08
CA LEU A 7 -17.15 11.50 12.01
C LEU A 7 -16.65 10.71 13.23
N THR A 8 -17.43 9.74 13.70
CA THR A 8 -17.12 9.00 14.94
C THR A 8 -16.91 7.54 14.60
N GLY A 9 -15.64 7.16 14.46
CA GLY A 9 -15.19 5.84 14.08
C GLY A 9 -14.38 5.12 15.16
N ILE A 10 -14.47 3.79 15.21
CA ILE A 10 -13.61 2.94 16.05
C ILE A 10 -13.08 1.75 15.25
N TYR A 11 -11.85 1.33 15.55
CA TYR A 11 -11.26 0.11 14.99
C TYR A 11 -11.65 -1.11 15.82
N LEU A 12 -12.23 -2.13 15.18
CA LEU A 12 -12.60 -3.40 15.81
C LEU A 12 -12.27 -4.58 14.89
N THR A 13 -11.85 -5.69 15.48
CA THR A 13 -11.71 -6.95 14.75
C THR A 13 -13.06 -7.67 14.64
N THR A 14 -13.20 -8.57 13.67
CA THR A 14 -14.37 -9.45 13.51
C THR A 14 -14.75 -10.15 14.82
N ASN A 15 -13.76 -10.65 15.57
CA ASN A 15 -13.99 -11.32 16.86
C ASN A 15 -14.51 -10.34 17.94
N GLN A 16 -14.00 -9.10 17.98
CA GLN A 16 -14.48 -8.12 18.96
C GLN A 16 -15.94 -7.75 18.74
N VAL A 17 -16.36 -7.61 17.46
CA VAL A 17 -17.76 -7.32 17.10
C VAL A 17 -18.68 -8.45 17.56
N LEU A 18 -18.34 -9.70 17.25
CA LEU A 18 -19.19 -10.86 17.55
C LEU A 18 -19.22 -11.20 19.04
N LYS A 19 -18.10 -11.03 19.75
CA LYS A 19 -17.99 -11.38 21.17
C LYS A 19 -18.71 -10.39 22.09
N TYR A 20 -18.84 -9.14 21.65
CA TYR A 20 -19.39 -8.05 22.47
C TYR A 20 -20.45 -7.25 21.68
N PRO A 21 -21.60 -7.86 21.34
CA PRO A 21 -22.58 -7.22 20.47
C PRO A 21 -23.13 -5.90 21.01
N ASP A 22 -23.43 -5.84 22.30
CA ASP A 22 -23.96 -4.63 22.94
C ASP A 22 -22.93 -3.49 23.00
N TYR A 23 -21.64 -3.76 22.79
CA TYR A 23 -20.59 -2.74 22.91
C TYR A 23 -20.75 -1.64 21.86
N VAL A 24 -21.00 -2.02 20.61
CA VAL A 24 -21.13 -1.06 19.51
C VAL A 24 -22.44 -0.28 19.58
N GLU A 25 -23.51 -0.91 20.05
CA GLU A 25 -24.81 -0.24 20.27
C GLU A 25 -24.71 0.81 21.38
N ARG A 26 -24.04 0.46 22.49
CA ARG A 26 -23.81 1.43 23.57
C ARG A 26 -22.94 2.60 23.12
N LEU A 27 -21.88 2.36 22.35
CA LEU A 27 -21.07 3.46 21.81
C LEU A 27 -21.86 4.34 20.82
N ARG A 28 -22.75 3.75 20.02
CA ARG A 28 -23.66 4.50 19.15
C ARG A 28 -24.55 5.43 19.99
N ASP A 29 -25.18 4.89 21.02
CA ASP A 29 -26.18 5.61 21.81
C ASP A 29 -25.56 6.64 22.77
N GLU A 30 -24.41 6.32 23.37
CA GLU A 30 -23.77 7.17 24.39
C GLU A 30 -22.86 8.24 23.80
N ILE A 31 -22.13 7.96 22.71
CA ILE A 31 -21.14 8.89 22.13
C ILE A 31 -21.35 9.18 20.64
N GLY A 32 -22.44 8.69 20.05
CA GLY A 32 -22.75 8.95 18.65
C GLY A 32 -21.81 8.24 17.68
N LEU A 33 -21.30 7.04 18.04
CA LEU A 33 -20.57 6.20 17.10
C LEU A 33 -21.42 5.94 15.85
N ASN A 34 -20.86 6.16 14.66
CA ASN A 34 -21.56 5.93 13.39
C ASN A 34 -20.79 5.05 12.41
N THR A 35 -19.51 4.78 12.68
CA THR A 35 -18.64 3.99 11.79
C THR A 35 -17.82 3.00 12.58
N VAL A 36 -17.69 1.78 12.06
CA VAL A 36 -16.70 0.80 12.53
C VAL A 36 -15.75 0.49 11.40
N VAL A 37 -14.45 0.55 11.72
CA VAL A 37 -13.35 0.19 10.82
C VAL A 37 -12.85 -1.21 11.20
N MET A 38 -12.84 -2.15 10.27
CA MET A 38 -12.46 -3.55 10.53
C MET A 38 -11.38 -4.04 9.57
N ASP A 39 -10.54 -4.96 10.00
CA ASP A 39 -9.66 -5.67 9.08
C ASP A 39 -10.48 -6.58 8.15
N PHE A 40 -10.11 -6.61 6.87
CA PHE A 40 -10.69 -7.56 5.94
C PHE A 40 -10.23 -8.99 6.29
N SER A 41 -11.17 -9.79 6.77
CA SER A 41 -10.96 -11.19 7.12
C SER A 41 -11.82 -12.15 6.28
N GLY A 42 -12.39 -11.70 5.16
CA GLY A 42 -13.15 -12.59 4.28
C GLY A 42 -12.27 -13.53 3.46
N GLU A 43 -12.89 -14.51 2.81
CA GLU A 43 -12.26 -15.44 1.90
C GLU A 43 -12.16 -14.88 0.47
N LEU A 44 -11.21 -15.39 -0.31
CA LEU A 44 -11.10 -15.10 -1.74
C LEU A 44 -11.51 -16.33 -2.57
N PRO A 45 -12.37 -16.16 -3.58
CA PRO A 45 -12.80 -17.27 -4.42
C PRO A 45 -11.66 -17.71 -5.33
N LYS A 46 -11.71 -18.98 -5.77
CA LYS A 46 -10.69 -19.58 -6.64
C LYS A 46 -10.36 -18.75 -7.89
N ALA A 47 -11.35 -18.08 -8.47
CA ALA A 47 -11.15 -17.22 -9.64
C ALA A 47 -10.30 -15.98 -9.35
N VAL A 48 -10.36 -15.44 -8.12
CA VAL A 48 -9.50 -14.33 -7.68
C VAL A 48 -8.13 -14.88 -7.29
N LEU A 49 -8.07 -15.96 -6.50
CA LEU A 49 -6.81 -16.63 -6.12
C LEU A 49 -5.95 -17.02 -7.33
N ALA A 50 -6.57 -17.47 -8.43
CA ALA A 50 -5.88 -17.81 -9.67
C ALA A 50 -5.16 -16.61 -10.34
N LYS A 51 -5.48 -15.37 -9.96
CA LYS A 51 -4.76 -14.16 -10.41
C LYS A 51 -3.56 -13.82 -9.53
N SER A 52 -3.45 -14.45 -8.36
CA SER A 52 -2.30 -14.24 -7.47
C SER A 52 -1.04 -14.70 -8.18
N PRO A 53 0.04 -13.89 -8.20
CA PRO A 53 1.33 -14.33 -8.72
C PRO A 53 1.95 -15.48 -7.91
N TYR A 54 1.35 -15.86 -6.77
CA TYR A 54 1.76 -17.03 -6.00
C TYR A 54 1.27 -18.34 -6.62
N GLY A 55 0.21 -18.29 -7.44
CA GLY A 55 -0.32 -19.46 -8.14
C GLY A 55 -0.89 -20.53 -7.20
N ASP A 56 -1.65 -20.11 -6.17
CA ASP A 56 -2.33 -20.99 -5.20
C ASP A 56 -1.37 -21.91 -4.41
N ARG A 57 -0.15 -21.42 -4.14
CA ARG A 57 0.86 -22.10 -3.32
C ARG A 57 1.74 -21.11 -2.59
N VAL A 58 2.56 -21.61 -1.68
CA VAL A 58 3.61 -20.82 -1.05
C VAL A 58 4.74 -20.58 -2.07
N PRO A 59 5.11 -19.33 -2.38
CA PRO A 59 6.21 -19.03 -3.28
C PRO A 59 7.56 -19.34 -2.62
N THR A 60 8.53 -19.77 -3.43
CA THR A 60 9.92 -19.91 -2.99
C THR A 60 10.57 -18.53 -2.79
N GLU A 61 11.67 -18.47 -2.05
CA GLU A 61 12.42 -17.21 -1.87
C GLU A 61 12.90 -16.60 -3.20
N GLY A 62 13.27 -17.44 -4.17
CA GLY A 62 13.69 -16.99 -5.50
C GLY A 62 12.54 -16.31 -6.25
N GLU A 63 11.34 -16.89 -6.18
CA GLU A 63 10.14 -16.32 -6.79
C GLU A 63 9.72 -15.02 -6.11
N LEU A 64 9.79 -14.96 -4.77
CA LEU A 64 9.57 -13.73 -4.03
C LEU A 64 10.58 -12.64 -4.43
N GLY A 65 11.85 -13.01 -4.63
CA GLY A 65 12.88 -12.10 -5.13
C GLY A 65 12.55 -11.41 -6.45
N GLU A 66 11.74 -12.05 -7.31
CA GLU A 66 11.26 -11.46 -8.57
C GLU A 66 9.99 -10.61 -8.39
N LEU A 67 9.23 -10.83 -7.33
CA LEU A 67 8.01 -10.09 -7.02
C LEU A 67 8.27 -8.80 -6.25
N VAL A 68 9.33 -8.76 -5.43
CA VAL A 68 9.62 -7.63 -4.55
C VAL A 68 10.40 -6.51 -5.23
N LEU A 69 10.36 -5.34 -4.59
CA LEU A 69 11.11 -4.15 -4.95
C LEU A 69 12.60 -4.46 -5.05
N ARG A 70 13.22 -4.02 -6.15
CA ARG A 70 14.67 -4.13 -6.36
C ARG A 70 15.35 -2.79 -6.18
N HIS A 71 16.41 -2.79 -5.39
CA HIS A 71 17.31 -1.66 -5.27
C HIS A 71 18.10 -1.49 -6.59
N PHE A 72 18.62 -0.28 -6.88
CA PHE A 72 19.34 0.00 -8.13
C PHE A 72 20.64 -0.79 -8.38
N ASP A 73 21.09 -1.54 -7.37
CA ASP A 73 22.21 -2.49 -7.48
C ASP A 73 21.74 -3.91 -7.86
N GLY A 74 20.44 -4.07 -8.11
CA GLY A 74 19.81 -5.31 -8.55
C GLY A 74 19.31 -6.21 -7.43
N ARG A 75 19.68 -5.97 -6.17
CA ARG A 75 19.29 -6.84 -5.05
C ARG A 75 17.83 -6.61 -4.62
N PRO A 76 17.11 -7.65 -4.18
CA PRO A 76 15.80 -7.49 -3.57
C PRO A 76 15.91 -6.67 -2.28
N VAL A 77 14.92 -5.83 -2.02
CA VAL A 77 14.85 -5.03 -0.80
C VAL A 77 14.17 -5.82 0.30
N ASP A 78 14.93 -5.99 1.38
CA ASP A 78 14.58 -6.66 2.63
C ASP A 78 14.09 -8.12 2.49
N PRO A 79 14.97 -9.06 2.10
CA PRO A 79 14.63 -10.49 2.03
C PRO A 79 14.31 -11.12 3.39
N ARG A 80 14.51 -10.41 4.50
CA ARG A 80 14.24 -10.92 5.85
C ARG A 80 12.76 -11.01 6.20
N GLU A 81 11.89 -10.45 5.35
CA GLU A 81 10.43 -10.54 5.53
C GLU A 81 9.78 -11.58 4.62
N TYR A 82 10.55 -12.48 3.99
CA TYR A 82 10.00 -13.52 3.11
C TYR A 82 9.05 -14.47 3.81
N ASP A 83 9.34 -14.90 5.04
CA ASP A 83 8.41 -15.72 5.83
C ASP A 83 7.03 -15.05 5.99
N ARG A 84 7.02 -13.72 6.17
CA ARG A 84 5.76 -12.95 6.25
C ARG A 84 5.05 -12.89 4.91
N ALA A 85 5.79 -12.70 3.82
CA ALA A 85 5.24 -12.70 2.48
C ALA A 85 4.66 -14.08 2.10
N GLN A 86 5.27 -15.17 2.56
CA GLN A 86 4.84 -16.55 2.34
C GLN A 86 3.57 -16.91 3.11
N ALA A 87 3.28 -16.23 4.22
CA ALA A 87 2.06 -16.42 4.99
C ALA A 87 0.81 -15.76 4.36
N LEU A 88 0.99 -14.99 3.28
CA LEU A 88 -0.09 -14.32 2.55
C LEU A 88 -0.62 -15.20 1.41
N CYS A 89 -1.87 -15.00 0.98
CA CYS A 89 -2.42 -15.68 -0.20
C CYS A 89 -1.98 -15.02 -1.52
N GLY A 90 -1.38 -13.84 -1.44
CA GLY A 90 -0.77 -13.11 -2.54
C GLY A 90 -0.13 -11.82 -2.06
N PRO A 91 0.45 -11.02 -2.97
CA PRO A 91 1.04 -9.74 -2.65
C PRO A 91 0.12 -8.85 -1.80
N GLY A 92 0.47 -8.67 -0.53
CA GLY A 92 -0.20 -7.74 0.39
C GLY A 92 -1.46 -8.25 1.09
N VAL A 93 -1.93 -9.46 0.78
CA VAL A 93 -3.29 -9.87 1.18
C VAL A 93 -3.24 -11.15 2.00
N SER A 94 -3.74 -11.09 3.24
CA SER A 94 -3.85 -12.25 4.11
C SER A 94 -5.07 -13.11 3.75
N ALA A 95 -6.28 -12.52 3.79
CA ALA A 95 -7.57 -13.20 3.55
C ALA A 95 -7.70 -14.54 4.29
N THR A 96 -7.40 -14.54 5.59
CA THR A 96 -7.24 -15.76 6.42
C THR A 96 -8.47 -16.11 7.27
N GLY A 97 -9.58 -15.39 7.13
CA GLY A 97 -10.76 -15.65 7.95
C GLY A 97 -11.82 -16.47 7.23
N ASP A 98 -13.02 -16.46 7.81
CA ASP A 98 -14.17 -17.27 7.43
C ASP A 98 -15.28 -16.35 6.90
N ASP A 99 -15.82 -16.69 5.73
CA ASP A 99 -16.79 -15.86 5.02
C ASP A 99 -18.11 -15.71 5.79
N GLU A 100 -18.57 -16.76 6.46
CA GLU A 100 -19.80 -16.76 7.26
C GLU A 100 -19.62 -15.89 8.50
N VAL A 101 -18.51 -16.07 9.22
CA VAL A 101 -18.16 -15.29 10.41
C VAL A 101 -18.02 -13.80 10.07
N PHE A 102 -17.35 -13.48 8.96
CA PHE A 102 -17.17 -12.10 8.55
C PHE A 102 -18.51 -11.44 8.15
N ARG A 103 -19.36 -12.14 7.38
CA ARG A 103 -20.71 -11.66 7.03
C ARG A 103 -21.59 -11.46 8.26
N GLN A 104 -21.49 -12.35 9.24
CA GLN A 104 -22.23 -12.20 10.50
C GLN A 104 -21.84 -10.91 11.23
N ALA A 105 -20.54 -10.62 11.33
CA ALA A 105 -20.07 -9.40 11.98
C ALA A 105 -20.52 -8.14 11.23
N VAL A 106 -20.42 -8.15 9.90
CA VAL A 106 -20.91 -7.03 9.07
C VAL A 106 -22.42 -6.84 9.24
N GLY A 107 -23.20 -7.93 9.18
CA GLY A 107 -24.66 -7.89 9.38
C GLY A 107 -25.04 -7.30 10.73
N GLN A 108 -24.39 -7.74 11.81
CA GLN A 108 -24.63 -7.22 13.16
C GLN A 108 -24.38 -5.71 13.27
N LEU A 109 -23.32 -5.20 12.64
CA LEU A 109 -23.05 -3.76 12.61
C LEU A 109 -24.09 -2.98 11.82
N LYS A 110 -24.54 -3.53 10.68
CA LYS A 110 -25.57 -2.93 9.84
C LYS A 110 -26.93 -2.88 10.55
N ASP A 111 -27.29 -3.95 11.25
CA ASP A 111 -28.52 -4.03 12.06
C ASP A 111 -28.48 -3.03 13.22
N ALA A 112 -27.29 -2.77 13.77
CA ALA A 112 -27.06 -1.70 14.74
C ALA A 112 -27.05 -0.28 14.09
N GLY A 113 -27.32 -0.15 12.79
CA GLY A 113 -27.36 1.13 12.09
C GLY A 113 -25.99 1.80 11.91
N LEU A 114 -24.90 1.04 12.01
CA LEU A 114 -23.53 1.54 11.84
C LEU A 114 -23.05 1.34 10.41
N LYS A 115 -22.19 2.24 9.98
CA LYS A 115 -21.44 2.06 8.74
C LYS A 115 -20.25 1.14 8.95
N VAL A 116 -19.99 0.32 7.95
CA VAL A 116 -18.92 -0.66 7.95
C VAL A 116 -17.89 -0.25 6.91
N TRP A 117 -16.75 0.22 7.43
CA TRP A 117 -15.53 0.47 6.70
C TRP A 117 -14.61 -0.72 6.94
N THR A 118 -14.03 -1.29 5.88
CA THR A 118 -12.98 -2.31 6.04
C THR A 118 -11.64 -1.88 5.48
N HIS A 119 -10.53 -2.30 6.09
CA HIS A 119 -9.18 -2.03 5.61
C HIS A 119 -8.39 -3.32 5.35
N GLY A 120 -7.42 -3.26 4.44
CA GLY A 120 -6.71 -4.44 3.94
C GLY A 120 -5.33 -4.08 3.41
N GLY A 121 -4.40 -5.03 3.47
CA GLY A 121 -3.00 -4.77 3.12
C GLY A 121 -2.80 -4.45 1.63
N GLY A 122 -1.87 -3.51 1.39
CA GLY A 122 -1.38 -3.12 0.07
C GLY A 122 -0.02 -3.73 -0.22
N TRP A 123 0.80 -3.04 -1.02
CA TRP A 123 2.05 -3.64 -1.49
C TRP A 123 3.19 -3.69 -0.48
N THR A 124 3.16 -2.87 0.56
CA THR A 124 4.20 -2.88 1.59
C THR A 124 3.70 -3.60 2.82
N ILE A 125 4.42 -4.64 3.26
CA ILE A 125 4.12 -5.29 4.53
C ILE A 125 4.61 -4.38 5.66
N ARG A 126 5.94 -4.26 5.80
CA ARG A 126 6.56 -3.32 6.73
C ARG A 126 7.77 -2.65 6.08
N ARG A 127 8.67 -3.44 5.50
CA ARG A 127 9.85 -2.96 4.75
C ARG A 127 9.93 -3.59 3.37
N LEU A 128 9.56 -4.86 3.27
CA LEU A 128 9.37 -5.55 2.01
C LEU A 128 8.16 -4.94 1.30
N MET A 129 8.38 -4.59 0.04
CA MET A 129 7.36 -4.07 -0.86
C MET A 129 7.29 -4.94 -2.11
N PHE A 130 6.09 -5.38 -2.50
CA PHE A 130 5.83 -6.00 -3.79
C PHE A 130 5.88 -4.95 -4.91
N CYS A 131 6.43 -5.31 -6.07
CA CYS A 131 6.68 -4.35 -7.14
C CYS A 131 5.36 -3.84 -7.75
N PRO A 132 5.08 -2.52 -7.65
CA PRO A 132 3.82 -1.92 -8.10
C PRO A 132 3.70 -1.77 -9.62
N SER A 133 4.81 -1.93 -10.33
CA SER A 133 4.85 -1.85 -11.79
C SER A 133 4.56 -3.19 -12.47
N ARG A 134 4.57 -4.31 -11.72
CA ARG A 134 4.27 -5.60 -12.32
C ARG A 134 2.78 -5.71 -12.66
N VAL A 135 2.50 -6.24 -13.84
CA VAL A 135 1.12 -6.39 -14.34
C VAL A 135 0.34 -7.38 -13.49
N ASP A 136 0.94 -8.52 -13.16
CA ASP A 136 0.32 -9.57 -12.34
C ASP A 136 -0.03 -9.09 -10.92
N VAL A 137 0.88 -8.37 -10.25
CA VAL A 137 0.63 -7.77 -8.93
C VAL A 137 -0.53 -6.77 -8.98
N ARG A 138 -0.61 -5.96 -10.05
CA ARG A 138 -1.66 -4.97 -10.23
C ARG A 138 -3.02 -5.61 -10.53
N GLU A 139 -3.06 -6.61 -11.40
CA GLU A 139 -4.28 -7.33 -11.75
C GLU A 139 -4.82 -8.16 -10.58
N TRP A 140 -3.92 -8.75 -9.79
CA TRP A 140 -4.24 -9.39 -8.51
C TRP A 140 -4.94 -8.41 -7.57
N MET A 141 -4.31 -7.26 -7.29
CA MET A 141 -4.84 -6.30 -6.33
C MET A 141 -6.18 -5.71 -6.78
N GLU A 142 -6.33 -5.43 -8.08
CA GLU A 142 -7.62 -4.99 -8.64
C GLU A 142 -8.72 -6.03 -8.41
N ALA A 143 -8.44 -7.32 -8.69
CA ALA A 143 -9.41 -8.38 -8.52
C ALA A 143 -9.81 -8.58 -7.05
N VAL A 144 -8.84 -8.49 -6.13
CA VAL A 144 -9.10 -8.52 -4.68
C VAL A 144 -10.01 -7.38 -4.28
N CYS A 145 -9.70 -6.13 -4.68
CA CYS A 145 -10.51 -4.97 -4.33
C CYS A 145 -11.94 -5.06 -4.85
N VAL A 146 -12.13 -5.55 -6.09
CA VAL A 146 -13.46 -5.73 -6.69
C VAL A 146 -14.26 -6.79 -5.95
N HIS A 147 -13.65 -7.94 -5.65
CA HIS A 147 -14.30 -8.99 -4.86
C HIS A 147 -14.71 -8.46 -3.49
N TRP A 148 -13.75 -7.88 -2.78
CA TRP A 148 -13.94 -7.32 -1.45
C TRP A 148 -15.07 -6.28 -1.41
N ALA A 149 -15.11 -5.35 -2.37
CA ALA A 149 -16.18 -4.34 -2.46
C ALA A 149 -17.58 -4.92 -2.70
N THR A 150 -17.68 -6.03 -3.43
CA THR A 150 -18.97 -6.54 -3.94
C THR A 150 -19.59 -7.60 -3.05
N GLN A 151 -18.80 -8.30 -2.25
CA GLN A 151 -19.29 -9.50 -1.58
C GLN A 151 -19.98 -9.25 -0.25
N TYR A 152 -19.54 -8.27 0.54
CA TYR A 152 -19.89 -8.22 1.97
C TYR A 152 -20.87 -7.09 2.36
N GLY A 153 -21.36 -6.29 1.42
CA GLY A 153 -22.31 -5.20 1.71
C GLY A 153 -21.69 -4.01 2.47
N LEU A 154 -20.42 -3.73 2.18
CA LEU A 154 -19.60 -2.72 2.87
C LEU A 154 -19.92 -1.30 2.38
N ASP A 155 -19.82 -0.32 3.28
CA ASP A 155 -20.00 1.09 2.91
C ASP A 155 -18.69 1.69 2.36
N ALA A 156 -17.55 1.23 2.87
CA ALA A 156 -16.25 1.70 2.43
C ALA A 156 -15.21 0.58 2.51
N LEU A 157 -14.21 0.66 1.64
CA LEU A 157 -12.96 -0.06 1.80
C LEU A 157 -11.75 0.86 1.58
N ASP A 158 -10.66 0.59 2.27
CA ASP A 158 -9.37 1.23 1.98
C ASP A 158 -8.23 0.23 1.93
N ILE A 159 -7.26 0.52 1.06
CA ILE A 159 -6.01 -0.23 1.02
C ILE A 159 -4.99 0.51 1.88
N THR A 160 -4.50 -0.15 2.92
CA THR A 160 -3.44 0.37 3.78
C THR A 160 -2.06 -0.02 3.26
N HIS A 161 -1.04 0.74 3.62
CA HIS A 161 0.35 0.45 3.24
C HIS A 161 0.57 0.35 1.70
N PHE A 162 -0.20 1.12 0.93
CA PHE A 162 -0.06 1.23 -0.52
C PHE A 162 1.06 2.18 -0.94
N ARG A 163 2.16 2.14 -0.19
CA ARG A 163 3.26 3.10 -0.23
C ARG A 163 4.57 2.41 -0.55
N TYR A 164 5.56 3.19 -0.92
CA TYR A 164 6.94 2.72 -0.89
C TYR A 164 7.45 2.51 0.55
N PRO A 165 8.55 1.74 0.75
CA PRO A 165 9.11 1.56 2.08
C PRO A 165 9.41 2.91 2.75
N MET A 166 9.23 2.94 4.08
CA MET A 166 9.40 4.16 4.89
C MET A 166 10.74 4.85 4.62
N GLY A 167 10.75 6.19 4.58
CA GLY A 167 11.97 6.98 4.33
C GLY A 167 13.10 6.73 5.34
N SER A 168 12.77 6.27 6.56
CA SER A 168 13.73 5.84 7.57
C SER A 168 14.43 4.51 7.25
N PHE A 169 14.07 3.86 6.13
CA PHE A 169 14.70 2.65 5.63
C PHE A 169 15.49 2.95 4.34
N PRO A 170 16.81 3.23 4.44
CA PRO A 170 17.60 3.74 3.32
C PRO A 170 17.63 2.83 2.09
N LEU A 171 17.55 1.51 2.26
CA LEU A 171 17.52 0.58 1.13
C LEU A 171 16.26 0.73 0.27
N GLY A 172 15.12 1.10 0.87
CA GLY A 172 13.88 1.33 0.14
C GLY A 172 13.80 2.70 -0.55
N LEU A 173 14.69 3.64 -0.19
CA LEU A 173 14.74 4.97 -0.82
C LEU A 173 15.21 4.89 -2.28
N PHE A 174 16.09 3.93 -2.56
CA PHE A 174 16.83 3.76 -3.81
C PHE A 174 16.31 2.63 -4.72
N GLY A 175 15.04 2.23 -4.55
CA GLY A 175 14.32 1.34 -5.47
C GLY A 175 12.84 1.77 -5.62
N CYS A 176 12.06 1.24 -6.57
CA CYS A 176 12.29 0.06 -7.41
C CYS A 176 12.82 0.39 -8.82
N THR A 177 13.86 -0.30 -9.28
CA THR A 177 14.45 -0.07 -10.62
C THR A 177 14.46 -1.33 -11.50
N CYS A 178 13.52 -2.25 -11.28
CA CYS A 178 13.42 -3.48 -12.07
C CYS A 178 12.93 -3.19 -13.51
N SER A 179 12.96 -4.21 -14.37
CA SER A 179 12.49 -4.10 -15.76
C SER A 179 11.03 -3.66 -15.88
N SER A 180 10.15 -4.09 -14.96
CA SER A 180 8.76 -3.63 -14.93
C SER A 180 8.66 -2.15 -14.59
N CYS A 181 9.46 -1.66 -13.63
CA CYS A 181 9.51 -0.23 -13.30
C CYS A 181 10.08 0.59 -14.45
N ARG A 182 11.11 0.09 -15.14
CA ARG A 182 11.65 0.71 -16.35
C ARG A 182 10.60 0.85 -17.44
N ALA A 183 9.83 -0.20 -17.71
CA ALA A 183 8.75 -0.17 -18.69
C ALA A 183 7.66 0.83 -18.28
N SER A 184 7.18 0.77 -17.03
CA SER A 184 6.19 1.72 -16.50
C SER A 184 6.67 3.17 -16.53
N ALA A 185 7.95 3.43 -16.25
CA ALA A 185 8.54 4.76 -16.34
C ALA A 185 8.46 5.29 -17.78
N GLY A 186 8.87 4.48 -18.76
CA GLY A 186 8.80 4.85 -20.18
C GLY A 186 7.37 5.13 -20.64
N GLU A 187 6.39 4.33 -20.25
CA GLU A 187 4.95 4.57 -20.52
C GLU A 187 4.46 5.90 -19.94
N MET A 188 5.03 6.34 -18.82
CA MET A 188 4.65 7.55 -18.10
C MET A 188 5.51 8.77 -18.50
N GLY A 189 6.41 8.62 -19.47
CA GLY A 189 7.27 9.71 -19.97
C GLY A 189 8.54 9.95 -19.15
N TYR A 190 8.89 9.04 -18.24
CA TYR A 190 10.11 9.10 -17.43
C TYR A 190 11.25 8.29 -18.04
N ASP A 191 12.49 8.76 -17.88
CA ASP A 191 13.71 8.02 -18.25
C ASP A 191 14.31 7.33 -17.02
N MET A 192 14.06 6.02 -16.89
CA MET A 192 14.58 5.22 -15.78
C MET A 192 16.11 5.13 -15.76
N ASP A 193 16.79 5.13 -16.91
CA ASP A 193 18.26 5.07 -16.93
C ASP A 193 18.87 6.36 -16.42
N ALA A 194 18.34 7.51 -16.85
CA ALA A 194 18.74 8.81 -16.34
C ALA A 194 18.49 8.92 -14.83
N MET A 195 17.30 8.54 -14.35
CA MET A 195 16.98 8.53 -12.92
C MET A 195 17.95 7.64 -12.13
N VAL A 196 18.25 6.43 -12.60
CA VAL A 196 19.20 5.51 -11.94
C VAL A 196 20.63 6.08 -11.92
N ALA A 197 21.08 6.70 -13.02
CA ALA A 197 22.39 7.33 -13.08
C ALA A 197 22.52 8.45 -12.04
N ASP A 198 21.49 9.27 -11.90
CA ASP A 198 21.45 10.37 -10.93
C ASP A 198 21.34 9.88 -9.48
N LEU A 199 20.56 8.83 -9.21
CA LEU A 199 20.52 8.18 -7.89
C LEU A 199 21.88 7.61 -7.49
N ARG A 200 22.61 7.01 -8.43
CA ARG A 200 23.99 6.53 -8.21
C ARG A 200 24.94 7.69 -7.92
N SER A 201 24.81 8.79 -8.64
CA SER A 201 25.59 10.01 -8.40
C SER A 201 25.32 10.57 -7.00
N ALA A 202 24.04 10.67 -6.61
CA ALA A 202 23.63 11.15 -5.29
C ALA A 202 24.15 10.26 -4.16
N ARG A 203 24.05 8.93 -4.28
CA ARG A 203 24.61 8.02 -3.29
C ARG A 203 26.12 8.22 -3.12
N LYS A 204 26.87 8.39 -4.22
CA LYS A 204 28.31 8.68 -4.15
C LYS A 204 28.57 10.03 -3.48
N GLY A 205 27.77 11.05 -3.78
CA GLY A 205 27.83 12.36 -3.12
C GLY A 205 27.65 12.24 -1.61
N LEU A 206 26.58 11.54 -1.18
CA LEU A 206 26.27 11.27 0.22
C LEU A 206 27.39 10.51 0.95
N GLN A 207 28.05 9.55 0.30
CA GLN A 207 29.18 8.81 0.87
C GLN A 207 30.43 9.68 1.08
N ASN A 208 30.54 10.79 0.36
CA ASN A 208 31.66 11.72 0.41
C ASN A 208 31.34 13.00 1.20
N LEU A 209 30.21 13.04 1.91
CA LEU A 209 29.93 14.10 2.88
C LEU A 209 30.68 13.80 4.17
N ASP A 210 31.53 14.73 4.58
CA ASP A 210 32.14 14.73 5.90
C ASP A 210 31.43 15.74 6.82
N GLY A 211 31.73 15.65 8.13
CA GLY A 211 31.16 16.55 9.13
C GLY A 211 31.52 18.02 8.87
N THR A 212 32.66 18.28 8.23
CA THR A 212 33.12 19.62 7.86
C THR A 212 32.20 20.25 6.82
N ARG A 213 31.91 19.55 5.71
CA ARG A 213 30.95 20.00 4.69
C ARG A 213 29.55 20.20 5.24
N LEU A 214 29.11 19.33 6.15
CA LEU A 214 27.79 19.45 6.76
C LEU A 214 27.72 20.68 7.69
N SER A 215 28.79 20.95 8.44
CA SER A 215 28.91 22.15 9.28
C SER A 215 28.95 23.42 8.46
N GLU A 216 29.72 23.44 7.37
CA GLU A 216 29.78 24.55 6.42
C GLU A 216 28.40 24.85 5.82
N VAL A 217 27.64 23.81 5.45
CA VAL A 217 26.27 23.96 4.94
C VAL A 217 25.33 24.53 6.02
N MET A 218 25.45 24.08 7.27
CA MET A 218 24.62 24.58 8.37
C MET A 218 24.95 26.02 8.79
N GLU A 219 26.22 26.40 8.76
CA GLU A 219 26.68 27.76 9.11
C GLU A 219 26.28 28.82 8.09
N LEU A 220 26.06 28.42 6.83
CA LEU A 220 25.65 29.32 5.75
C LEU A 220 24.16 29.69 5.78
N GLY A 221 23.39 29.22 6.76
CA GLY A 221 21.96 29.57 6.89
C GLY A 221 21.10 29.03 5.74
N ILE A 222 21.49 27.87 5.22
CA ILE A 222 20.99 27.27 3.99
C ILE A 222 19.55 26.76 4.16
N ASP A 223 18.71 27.04 3.16
CA ASP A 223 17.36 26.50 3.07
C ASP A 223 17.37 25.06 2.50
N PHE A 224 16.20 24.41 2.46
CA PHE A 224 16.09 23.04 1.94
C PHE A 224 16.66 22.89 0.50
N PHE A 225 16.59 23.94 -0.32
CA PHE A 225 17.07 23.90 -1.70
C PHE A 225 18.59 24.05 -1.80
N ASP A 226 19.27 24.80 -0.93
CA ASP A 226 20.73 24.78 -0.95
C ASP A 226 21.31 23.49 -0.35
N VAL A 227 20.58 22.75 0.48
CA VAL A 227 20.94 21.36 0.82
C VAL A 227 20.84 20.47 -0.42
N ILE A 228 19.76 20.57 -1.21
CA ILE A 228 19.63 19.84 -2.48
C ILE A 228 20.78 20.17 -3.43
N HIS A 229 21.17 21.45 -3.51
CA HIS A 229 22.27 21.91 -4.35
C HIS A 229 23.64 21.43 -3.83
N ALA A 230 23.90 21.54 -2.52
CA ALA A 230 25.13 21.09 -1.87
C ALA A 230 25.33 19.57 -1.97
N LEU A 231 24.23 18.82 -1.95
CA LEU A 231 24.21 17.37 -2.19
C LEU A 231 24.38 17.00 -3.68
N GLY A 232 24.43 17.99 -4.59
CA GLY A 232 24.58 17.78 -6.03
C GLY A 232 23.42 17.00 -6.66
N LEU A 233 22.22 17.12 -6.07
CA LEU A 233 21.05 16.37 -6.52
C LEU A 233 20.60 16.87 -7.90
N ARG A 234 20.69 15.99 -8.88
CA ARG A 234 20.28 16.26 -10.27
C ARG A 234 18.78 16.09 -10.43
N SER A 235 18.23 16.63 -11.53
CA SER A 235 16.79 16.59 -11.82
C SER A 235 16.22 15.17 -11.83
N GLY A 236 17.02 14.14 -12.20
CA GLY A 236 16.59 12.75 -12.19
C GLY A 236 16.15 12.24 -10.81
N ILE A 237 16.52 12.89 -9.71
CA ILE A 237 16.07 12.54 -8.36
C ILE A 237 14.67 13.08 -8.09
N LEU A 238 14.35 14.27 -8.61
CA LEU A 238 12.99 14.80 -8.55
C LEU A 238 12.06 13.97 -9.45
N ASP A 239 12.53 13.62 -10.65
CA ASP A 239 11.77 12.76 -11.56
C ASP A 239 11.57 11.36 -10.96
N TRP A 240 12.55 10.85 -10.21
CA TRP A 240 12.42 9.61 -9.46
C TRP A 240 11.32 9.65 -8.39
N VAL A 241 11.27 10.73 -7.61
CA VAL A 241 10.21 10.92 -6.61
C VAL A 241 8.85 11.06 -7.29
N ARG A 242 8.76 11.85 -8.36
CA ARG A 242 7.52 12.04 -9.14
C ARG A 242 7.03 10.74 -9.75
N PHE A 243 7.90 9.96 -10.40
CA PHE A 243 7.56 8.65 -10.96
C PHE A 243 6.91 7.74 -9.91
N ARG A 244 7.47 7.69 -8.70
CA ARG A 244 6.94 6.86 -7.60
C ARG A 244 5.56 7.33 -7.14
N CYS A 245 5.38 8.64 -6.95
CA CYS A 245 4.09 9.23 -6.61
C CYS A 245 3.05 8.97 -7.71
N ASP A 246 3.38 9.25 -8.96
CA ASP A 246 2.49 9.07 -10.10
C ASP A 246 2.12 7.60 -10.30
N LEU A 247 3.05 6.67 -10.04
CA LEU A 247 2.79 5.24 -10.14
C LEU A 247 1.79 4.77 -9.08
N VAL A 248 1.93 5.27 -7.85
CA VAL A 248 0.96 5.03 -6.76
C VAL A 248 -0.41 5.59 -7.15
N VAL A 249 -0.46 6.84 -7.60
CA VAL A 249 -1.71 7.51 -8.02
C VAL A 249 -2.37 6.78 -9.19
N ARG A 250 -1.61 6.38 -10.21
CA ARG A 250 -2.09 5.63 -11.39
C ARG A 250 -2.78 4.34 -10.95
N ASN A 251 -2.15 3.59 -10.06
CA ASN A 251 -2.66 2.29 -9.62
C ASN A 251 -3.84 2.42 -8.64
N LEU A 252 -3.79 3.35 -7.68
CA LEU A 252 -4.95 3.65 -6.82
C LEU A 252 -6.16 4.11 -7.63
N SER A 253 -5.94 4.99 -8.61
CA SER A 253 -7.01 5.47 -9.49
C SER A 253 -7.65 4.35 -10.28
N ARG A 254 -6.84 3.40 -10.76
CA ARG A 254 -7.30 2.20 -11.45
C ARG A 254 -8.16 1.32 -10.53
N PHE A 255 -7.71 1.05 -9.32
CA PHE A 255 -8.46 0.22 -8.37
C PHE A 255 -9.75 0.88 -7.92
N LYS A 256 -9.70 2.18 -7.61
CA LYS A 256 -10.90 2.99 -7.35
C LYS A 256 -11.90 2.92 -8.49
N ALA A 257 -11.45 3.07 -9.73
CA ALA A 257 -12.32 3.00 -10.90
C ALA A 257 -12.94 1.60 -11.07
N ALA A 258 -12.18 0.53 -10.83
CA ALA A 258 -12.69 -0.84 -10.89
C ALA A 258 -13.72 -1.10 -9.79
N VAL A 259 -13.45 -0.66 -8.56
CA VAL A 259 -14.38 -0.76 -7.42
C VAL A 259 -15.66 0.01 -7.69
N HIS A 260 -15.59 1.29 -8.06
CA HIS A 260 -16.79 2.09 -8.35
C HIS A 260 -17.58 1.57 -9.56
N LYS A 261 -16.93 0.92 -10.53
CA LYS A 261 -17.63 0.25 -11.63
C LYS A 261 -18.43 -0.95 -11.16
N ALA A 262 -17.91 -1.73 -10.21
CA ALA A 262 -18.54 -2.95 -9.71
C ALA A 262 -19.50 -2.71 -8.53
N ALA A 263 -19.21 -1.72 -7.69
CA ALA A 263 -19.96 -1.34 -6.49
C ALA A 263 -20.03 0.20 -6.39
N PRO A 264 -20.93 0.86 -7.14
CA PRO A 264 -20.96 2.33 -7.25
C PRO A 264 -21.24 3.08 -5.93
N ALA A 265 -21.86 2.42 -4.95
CA ALA A 265 -22.19 3.00 -3.66
C ALA A 265 -21.07 2.84 -2.61
N THR A 266 -20.09 1.96 -2.86
CA THR A 266 -19.00 1.68 -1.92
C THR A 266 -17.90 2.72 -2.09
N ALA A 267 -17.55 3.41 -1.00
CA ALA A 267 -16.44 4.34 -0.98
C ALA A 267 -15.09 3.60 -1.05
N PHE A 268 -14.12 4.21 -1.73
CA PHE A 268 -12.75 3.68 -1.84
C PHE A 268 -11.74 4.69 -1.30
N GLY A 269 -10.88 4.25 -0.38
CA GLY A 269 -9.85 5.08 0.25
C GLY A 269 -8.46 4.44 0.28
N THR A 270 -7.51 5.19 0.85
CA THR A 270 -6.18 4.71 1.25
C THR A 270 -5.63 5.62 2.36
N ASP A 271 -4.76 5.08 3.21
CA ASP A 271 -4.08 5.81 4.30
C ASP A 271 -2.62 6.20 3.96
N THR A 272 -2.26 6.11 2.67
CA THR A 272 -0.91 6.33 2.14
C THR A 272 -0.63 7.75 1.67
#